data_AF-A0AAF0L869-F1
#
_entry.id   AF-A0AAF0L869-F1
#
_cell.length_a   1.000
_cell.length_b   1.000
_cell.length_c   1.000
_cell.angle_alpha   90.00
_cell.angle_beta   90.00
_cell.angle_gamma   90.00
#
_symmetry.space_group_name_H-M   'P 1'
#
loop_
_entity.id
_entity.type
_entity.pdbx_description
1 polymer ?
#
loop_
_entity_poly.entity_id
_entity_poly.type
_entity_poly.pdbx_seq_one_letter_code
_entity_poly.pdbx_strand_id
1 'polypeptide(L)'
;MPQSARTPFIAVGLVLGVLGSTLAAQPAVAADDHPPIIGMIANTTAPDRFQQPQLYGDGDIDLVTANRKRIELRFRDPANADWSREIAFERTDSADLSVGTVTVEHASRWEVRDVAFDASGTLTRFDITFLSAGYSPANASFGQVRMGEPEQAVRFSSTDLTWPQTAVGSTRIWATQALHNASGTPQRLGRAVLGGMHAGDFALTDDTCSGTTLVAGATCTVRVGFSPRVGGPRVASLGIPVGGTTVSASLAGTSPVGTSRLTVSGDNWIALNRTRVDADGPLAMFQGSNGPGTAVFSSQQVYSTTTAFSRLELAPLDSSVLHDGTFRVGDHEDGAPLLLDISRASRDCNGTQGTATISDLALAPNGSVDRARVRFSVACGNDTRPGPVSGELLWRSRTDVTAPRGASPVSVSTTGTPKVTWGKSSSGDAATTIVRLVPGDGTGATPTSGSAVAASSAAGSATIAGLPAGRQYSVMVWVVDRTGNVSGVLRRSLTT
;
A
#
# COMPACT_ATOMS: atom_id res chain seq x y z
N MET A 1 1.38 0.58 79.64
CA MET A 1 2.17 -0.35 78.81
C MET A 1 1.38 -0.63 77.54
N PRO A 2 1.99 -0.59 76.36
CA PRO A 2 2.40 0.61 75.62
C PRO A 2 1.60 0.68 74.28
N GLN A 3 1.67 1.65 73.36
CA GLN A 3 2.57 2.77 73.07
C GLN A 3 1.94 3.66 71.97
N SER A 4 2.15 4.99 72.06
CA SER A 4 2.60 5.90 70.98
C SER A 4 1.73 6.15 69.72
N ALA A 5 1.58 7.36 69.14
CA ALA A 5 1.89 8.74 69.54
C ALA A 5 1.37 9.72 68.44
N ARG A 6 0.82 10.85 68.89
CA ARG A 6 1.01 12.26 68.45
C ARG A 6 0.92 12.67 66.95
N THR A 7 -0.10 13.49 66.67
CA THR A 7 -0.18 14.66 65.76
C THR A 7 0.89 15.76 66.10
N PRO A 8 1.16 16.84 65.31
CA PRO A 8 0.24 17.61 64.42
C PRO A 8 0.85 18.27 63.12
N PHE A 9 0.00 19.02 62.40
CA PHE A 9 0.22 19.91 61.23
C PHE A 9 1.13 21.14 61.49
N ILE A 10 1.91 21.61 60.48
CA ILE A 10 2.25 23.04 60.14
C ILE A 10 2.63 23.19 58.64
N ALA A 11 2.41 24.42 58.13
CA ALA A 11 2.33 24.99 56.77
C ALA A 11 3.59 25.19 55.88
N VAL A 12 3.30 25.26 54.56
CA VAL A 12 3.83 26.10 53.43
C VAL A 12 5.34 26.28 53.21
N GLY A 13 5.78 26.01 51.97
CA GLY A 13 7.02 26.53 51.37
C GLY A 13 7.03 26.41 49.84
N LEU A 14 6.85 27.55 49.16
CA LEU A 14 7.04 27.74 47.72
C LEU A 14 8.55 27.82 47.43
N VAL A 15 9.07 26.98 46.52
CA VAL A 15 10.44 27.13 45.97
C VAL A 15 10.34 27.17 44.44
N LEU A 16 10.63 28.35 43.87
CA LEU A 16 10.94 28.53 42.45
C LEU A 16 12.29 27.85 42.18
N GLY A 17 12.28 26.73 41.45
CA GLY A 17 13.47 26.12 40.86
C GLY A 17 13.45 26.29 39.35
N VAL A 18 14.28 27.18 38.83
CA VAL A 18 14.57 27.29 37.39
C VAL A 18 15.30 26.02 36.95
N LEU A 19 14.60 25.10 36.29
CA LEU A 19 15.23 23.95 35.62
C LEU A 19 15.47 24.32 34.16
N GLY A 20 16.71 24.67 33.85
CA GLY A 20 17.21 24.66 32.48
C GLY A 20 17.12 23.25 31.92
N SER A 21 16.43 23.11 30.79
CA SER A 21 16.31 21.83 30.08
C SER A 21 17.68 21.47 29.49
N THR A 22 18.41 20.58 30.14
CA THR A 22 19.48 19.83 29.47
C THR A 22 18.82 18.88 28.50
N LEU A 23 19.03 19.08 27.19
CA LEU A 23 18.81 18.02 26.19
C LEU A 23 19.66 16.83 26.64
N ALA A 24 19.03 15.83 27.23
CA ALA A 24 19.67 14.56 27.48
C ALA A 24 19.87 13.90 26.11
N ALA A 25 21.12 13.89 25.66
CA ALA A 25 21.53 12.99 24.58
C ALA A 25 21.11 11.58 24.97
N GLN A 26 20.38 10.89 24.08
CA GLN A 26 20.04 9.48 24.27
C GLN A 26 21.34 8.70 24.52
N PRO A 27 21.38 7.80 25.52
CA PRO A 27 22.55 6.97 25.74
C PRO A 27 22.74 6.06 24.52
N ALA A 28 23.98 5.96 24.05
CA ALA A 28 24.36 5.01 23.01
C ALA A 28 24.00 3.60 23.49
N VAL A 29 22.97 3.02 22.89
CA VAL A 29 22.65 1.60 23.01
C VAL A 29 23.86 0.83 22.49
N ALA A 30 24.26 -0.24 23.19
CA ALA A 30 25.36 -1.10 22.78
C ALA A 30 25.23 -1.43 21.29
N ALA A 31 26.28 -1.13 20.51
CA ALA A 31 26.25 -1.28 19.07
C ALA A 31 25.98 -2.75 18.72
N ASP A 32 24.81 -3.03 18.15
CA ASP A 32 24.65 -4.21 17.30
C ASP A 32 25.76 -4.15 16.25
N ASP A 33 26.42 -5.29 15.96
CA ASP A 33 27.53 -5.43 14.99
C ASP A 33 27.10 -5.16 13.52
N HIS A 34 25.94 -4.55 13.31
CA HIS A 34 25.33 -4.27 12.02
C HIS A 34 25.15 -2.76 11.80
N PRO A 35 25.18 -2.28 10.53
CA PRO A 35 24.83 -0.89 10.22
C PRO A 35 23.43 -0.54 10.73
N PRO A 36 23.14 0.75 11.02
CA PRO A 36 21.81 1.17 11.43
C PRO A 36 20.78 0.78 10.37
N ILE A 37 19.62 0.30 10.82
CA ILE A 37 18.46 0.05 9.97
C ILE A 37 17.68 1.35 9.81
N ILE A 38 17.43 1.70 8.56
CA ILE A 38 16.72 2.91 8.17
C ILE A 38 15.47 2.49 7.44
N GLY A 39 14.35 3.10 7.80
CA GLY A 39 13.08 2.67 7.22
C GLY A 39 11.91 3.44 7.77
N MET A 40 10.73 3.10 7.30
CA MET A 40 9.50 3.52 7.93
C MET A 40 8.39 2.53 7.67
N ILE A 41 7.37 2.61 8.52
CA ILE A 41 6.12 1.88 8.35
C ILE A 41 4.95 2.84 8.51
N ALA A 42 4.11 2.87 7.49
CA ALA A 42 2.81 3.52 7.50
C ALA A 42 1.70 2.48 7.60
N ASN A 43 0.52 2.89 8.08
CA ASN A 43 -0.62 1.99 8.29
C ASN A 43 -1.94 2.69 7.94
N THR A 44 -2.93 1.92 7.53
CA THR A 44 -4.27 2.38 7.18
C THR A 44 -5.35 2.02 8.20
N THR A 45 -5.02 1.41 9.35
CA THR A 45 -5.99 1.21 10.46
C THR A 45 -6.14 2.45 11.34
N ALA A 46 -7.37 2.72 11.84
CA ALA A 46 -7.63 3.77 12.83
C ALA A 46 -6.85 3.55 14.13
N PRO A 47 -6.58 4.63 14.88
CA PRO A 47 -5.97 4.56 16.19
C PRO A 47 -6.98 4.13 17.27
N ASP A 48 -7.56 2.94 17.16
CA ASP A 48 -8.33 2.36 18.25
C ASP A 48 -7.38 1.58 19.15
N ARG A 49 -6.82 2.31 20.13
CA ARG A 49 -5.79 1.94 21.13
C ARG A 49 -4.33 2.07 20.70
N PHE A 50 -4.04 2.06 19.41
CA PHE A 50 -2.74 2.48 18.89
C PHE A 50 -2.84 3.93 18.42
N GLN A 51 -2.49 4.92 19.25
CA GLN A 51 -2.11 6.25 18.72
C GLN A 51 -0.77 6.14 17.96
N GLN A 52 -0.57 5.11 17.13
CA GLN A 52 0.76 4.81 16.64
C GLN A 52 1.21 5.93 15.71
N PRO A 53 2.27 6.65 16.07
CA PRO A 53 2.95 7.46 15.09
C PRO A 53 3.44 6.50 14.01
N GLN A 54 3.49 7.01 12.79
CA GLN A 54 4.29 6.33 11.79
C GLN A 54 5.70 6.24 12.36
N LEU A 55 6.29 5.05 12.32
CA LEU A 55 7.58 4.80 12.95
C LEU A 55 8.68 5.10 11.93
N TYR A 56 9.78 5.72 12.38
CA TYR A 56 10.83 6.25 11.50
C TYR A 56 12.21 5.79 11.97
N GLY A 57 12.91 5.08 11.09
CA GLY A 57 14.25 4.57 11.31
C GLY A 57 15.28 5.68 11.47
N ASP A 58 15.87 5.70 12.66
CA ASP A 58 17.31 5.85 12.93
C ASP A 58 17.51 5.48 14.42
N GLY A 59 17.53 4.17 14.72
CA GLY A 59 17.77 3.62 16.07
C GLY A 59 16.57 3.02 16.81
N ASP A 60 15.39 2.94 16.19
CA ASP A 60 14.15 2.37 16.76
C ASP A 60 13.65 1.10 16.03
N ILE A 61 14.41 0.61 15.04
CA ILE A 61 14.17 -0.64 14.31
C ILE A 61 15.26 -1.65 14.66
N ASP A 62 14.88 -2.75 15.30
CA ASP A 62 15.81 -3.83 15.63
C ASP A 62 15.77 -4.93 14.57
N LEU A 63 16.93 -5.54 14.32
CA LEU A 63 17.05 -6.80 13.60
C LEU A 63 16.81 -7.96 14.57
N VAL A 64 15.68 -8.65 14.45
CA VAL A 64 15.32 -9.77 15.34
C VAL A 64 15.95 -11.07 14.85
N THR A 65 15.79 -11.36 13.55
CA THR A 65 16.37 -12.54 12.90
C THR A 65 16.86 -12.16 11.52
N ALA A 66 18.05 -12.63 11.14
CA ALA A 66 18.60 -12.43 9.82
C ALA A 66 19.34 -13.67 9.34
N ASN A 67 18.77 -14.34 8.34
CA ASN A 67 19.42 -15.42 7.62
C ASN A 67 18.95 -15.43 6.16
N ARG A 68 19.47 -16.37 5.36
CA ARG A 68 19.15 -16.44 3.92
C ARG A 68 17.67 -16.69 3.62
N LYS A 69 16.88 -17.17 4.57
CA LYS A 69 15.45 -17.49 4.38
C LYS A 69 14.52 -16.41 4.95
N ARG A 70 14.94 -15.76 6.04
CA ARG A 70 14.11 -14.88 6.84
C ARG A 70 14.88 -13.65 7.30
N ILE A 71 14.28 -12.49 7.08
CA ILE A 71 14.64 -11.23 7.75
C ILE A 71 13.44 -10.81 8.58
N GLU A 72 13.64 -10.61 9.87
CA GLU A 72 12.60 -10.18 10.79
C GLU A 72 13.02 -8.93 11.53
N LEU A 73 12.16 -7.92 11.49
CA LEU A 73 12.40 -6.60 12.04
C LEU A 73 11.37 -6.29 13.11
N ARG A 74 11.81 -5.65 14.18
CA ARG A 74 10.94 -5.13 15.23
C ARG A 74 10.99 -3.61 15.24
N PHE A 75 9.83 -3.00 15.03
CA PHE A 75 9.62 -1.57 15.14
C PHE A 75 9.11 -1.25 16.54
N ARG A 76 9.89 -0.53 17.33
CA ARG A 76 9.49 -0.14 18.71
C ARG A 76 8.55 1.05 18.67
N ASP A 77 7.56 1.07 19.57
CA ASP A 77 6.70 2.24 19.73
C ASP A 77 7.44 3.32 20.55
N PRO A 78 7.64 4.54 20.00
CA PRO A 78 8.37 5.59 20.69
C PRO A 78 7.59 6.16 21.89
N ALA A 79 6.28 5.95 21.95
CA ALA A 79 5.44 6.39 23.06
C ALA A 79 5.25 5.30 24.13
N ASN A 80 5.55 4.03 23.82
CA ASN A 80 5.40 2.93 24.77
C ASN A 80 6.42 1.80 24.51
N ALA A 81 7.45 1.71 25.35
CA ALA A 81 8.53 0.74 25.21
C ALA A 81 8.08 -0.74 25.29
N ASP A 82 6.91 -1.03 25.87
CA ASP A 82 6.38 -2.40 25.94
C ASP A 82 5.71 -2.84 24.62
N TRP A 83 5.49 -1.89 23.69
CA TRP A 83 4.74 -2.13 22.46
C TRP A 83 5.69 -2.11 21.27
N SER A 84 5.54 -3.11 20.40
CA SER A 84 6.30 -3.20 19.16
C SER A 84 5.49 -3.87 18.06
N ARG A 85 5.91 -3.64 16.82
CA ARG A 85 5.39 -4.35 15.66
C ARG A 85 6.51 -5.13 15.02
N GLU A 86 6.27 -6.41 14.77
CA GLU A 86 7.22 -7.29 14.09
C GLU A 86 6.77 -7.54 12.65
N ILE A 87 7.72 -7.50 11.72
CA ILE A 87 7.50 -7.86 10.33
C ILE A 87 8.58 -8.87 9.93
N ALA A 88 8.13 -10.04 9.49
CA ALA A 88 8.97 -11.07 8.93
C ALA A 88 8.84 -11.12 7.39
N PHE A 89 9.98 -11.14 6.72
CA PHE A 89 10.12 -11.34 5.28
C PHE A 89 10.65 -12.75 5.05
N GLU A 90 9.75 -13.65 4.68
CA GLU A 90 10.04 -15.05 4.41
C GLU A 90 9.24 -15.49 3.18
N ARG A 91 9.89 -16.24 2.28
CA ARG A 91 9.22 -16.74 1.08
C ARG A 91 8.38 -17.97 1.42
N THR A 92 7.18 -18.04 0.84
CA THR A 92 6.26 -19.17 1.04
C THR A 92 6.76 -20.49 0.45
N ASP A 93 7.67 -20.43 -0.53
CA ASP A 93 8.33 -21.60 -1.13
C ASP A 93 9.59 -22.05 -0.37
N SER A 94 9.89 -21.41 0.77
CA SER A 94 11.08 -21.66 1.59
C SER A 94 12.41 -21.52 0.84
N ALA A 95 12.45 -20.89 -0.33
CA ALA A 95 13.69 -20.61 -1.05
C ALA A 95 14.46 -19.46 -0.38
N ASP A 96 15.72 -19.28 -0.77
CA ASP A 96 16.53 -18.16 -0.27
C ASP A 96 15.91 -16.82 -0.72
N LEU A 97 16.01 -15.81 0.14
CA LEU A 97 15.74 -14.43 -0.18
C LEU A 97 16.63 -14.02 -1.35
N SER A 98 15.99 -13.58 -2.40
CA SER A 98 16.64 -13.14 -3.63
C SER A 98 15.96 -11.89 -4.13
N VAL A 99 16.72 -11.06 -4.84
CA VAL A 99 16.19 -9.88 -5.52
C VAL A 99 14.99 -10.25 -6.40
N GLY A 100 13.91 -9.49 -6.30
CA GLY A 100 12.70 -9.71 -7.06
C GLY A 100 11.41 -9.33 -6.31
N THR A 101 10.28 -9.53 -6.98
CA THR A 101 8.95 -9.34 -6.38
C THR A 101 8.48 -10.65 -5.75
N VAL A 102 8.08 -10.59 -4.48
CA VAL A 102 7.47 -11.69 -3.75
C VAL A 102 6.02 -11.33 -3.47
N THR A 103 5.10 -12.18 -3.94
CA THR A 103 3.67 -12.07 -3.60
C THR A 103 3.37 -13.05 -2.49
N VAL A 104 2.70 -12.57 -1.45
CA VAL A 104 2.29 -13.35 -0.28
C VAL A 104 0.76 -13.36 -0.21
N GLU A 105 0.20 -14.04 0.78
CA GLU A 105 -1.24 -14.12 0.98
C GLU A 105 -1.90 -12.73 1.13
N HIS A 106 -3.22 -12.69 0.90
CA HIS A 106 -4.07 -11.51 1.10
C HIS A 106 -3.66 -10.25 0.31
N ALA A 107 -3.12 -10.43 -0.90
CA ALA A 107 -2.62 -9.32 -1.75
C ALA A 107 -1.44 -8.55 -1.14
N SER A 108 -0.78 -9.12 -0.13
CA SER A 108 0.50 -8.63 0.35
C SER A 108 1.57 -8.84 -0.70
N ARG A 109 2.45 -7.85 -0.84
CA ARG A 109 3.59 -7.89 -1.73
C ARG A 109 4.79 -7.23 -1.07
N TRP A 110 5.96 -7.75 -1.35
CA TRP A 110 7.20 -7.08 -1.02
C TRP A 110 8.16 -7.25 -2.18
N GLU A 111 9.03 -6.27 -2.33
CA GLU A 111 10.04 -6.23 -3.38
C GLU A 111 11.40 -6.18 -2.70
N VAL A 112 12.16 -7.26 -2.84
CA VAL A 112 13.56 -7.32 -2.44
C VAL A 112 14.35 -6.63 -3.54
N ARG A 113 14.80 -5.41 -3.25
CA ARG A 113 15.58 -4.59 -4.19
C ARG A 113 17.06 -4.87 -4.08
N ASP A 114 17.50 -5.25 -2.89
CA ASP A 114 18.84 -5.74 -2.60
C ASP A 114 18.82 -6.67 -1.40
N VAL A 115 19.73 -7.65 -1.42
CA VAL A 115 20.00 -8.53 -0.30
C VAL A 115 21.41 -9.11 -0.47
N ALA A 116 22.24 -9.01 0.56
CA ALA A 116 23.60 -9.53 0.54
C ALA A 116 24.00 -10.16 1.87
N PHE A 117 24.72 -11.27 1.78
CA PHE A 117 25.30 -11.98 2.91
C PHE A 117 26.81 -12.10 2.71
N ASP A 118 27.58 -12.01 3.78
CA ASP A 118 29.01 -12.29 3.72
C ASP A 118 29.31 -13.81 3.62
N ALA A 119 30.58 -14.17 3.60
CA ALA A 119 31.02 -15.56 3.50
C ALA A 119 30.59 -16.43 4.70
N SER A 120 30.33 -15.82 5.86
CA SER A 120 29.84 -16.51 7.06
C SER A 120 28.31 -16.69 7.06
N GLY A 121 27.61 -16.05 6.12
CA GLY A 121 26.15 -16.05 6.05
C GLY A 121 25.49 -14.92 6.84
N THR A 122 26.27 -13.94 7.32
CA THR A 122 25.77 -12.77 8.04
C THR A 122 25.20 -11.76 7.06
N LEU A 123 24.00 -11.23 7.35
CA LEU A 123 23.35 -10.22 6.52
C LEU A 123 24.15 -8.91 6.59
N THR A 124 24.62 -8.43 5.44
CA THR A 124 25.43 -7.20 5.35
C THR A 124 24.65 -6.03 4.75
N ARG A 125 23.66 -6.33 3.92
CA ARG A 125 22.86 -5.33 3.23
C ARG A 125 21.49 -5.84 2.82
N PHE A 126 20.48 -4.98 2.90
CA PHE A 126 19.18 -5.22 2.29
C PHE A 126 18.45 -3.91 1.96
N ASP A 127 17.55 -3.99 0.98
CA ASP A 127 16.53 -2.97 0.69
C ASP A 127 15.24 -3.69 0.32
N ILE A 128 14.21 -3.52 1.16
CA ILE A 128 12.90 -4.14 0.97
C ILE A 128 11.83 -3.07 1.04
N THR A 129 11.04 -2.95 -0.04
CA THR A 129 9.74 -2.26 0.03
C THR A 129 8.65 -3.28 0.29
N PHE A 130 7.63 -2.90 1.07
CA PHE A 130 6.57 -3.82 1.43
C PHE A 130 5.21 -3.15 1.45
N LEU A 131 4.21 -3.96 1.14
CA LEU A 131 2.80 -3.73 1.35
C LEU A 131 2.25 -5.02 1.95
N SER A 132 2.00 -5.01 3.25
CA SER A 132 1.23 -6.02 3.94
C SER A 132 -0.22 -5.57 3.94
N ALA A 133 -1.03 -6.11 3.03
CA ALA A 133 -2.47 -5.96 3.11
C ALA A 133 -2.97 -7.07 4.04
N GLY A 134 -3.64 -6.72 5.14
CA GLY A 134 -4.41 -7.71 5.89
C GLY A 134 -5.57 -8.25 5.04
N TYR A 135 -6.61 -8.80 5.66
CA TYR A 135 -7.82 -9.24 4.95
C TYR A 135 -8.52 -8.15 4.10
N SER A 136 -8.16 -6.88 4.28
CA SER A 136 -8.71 -5.74 3.56
C SER A 136 -7.62 -4.70 3.25
N PRO A 137 -7.64 -4.05 2.07
CA PRO A 137 -6.75 -2.94 1.74
C PRO A 137 -6.97 -1.72 2.67
N ALA A 138 -8.10 -1.66 3.38
CA ALA A 138 -8.34 -0.68 4.43
C ALA A 138 -7.53 -0.93 5.71
N ASN A 139 -6.92 -2.11 5.86
CA ASN A 139 -6.08 -2.52 6.99
C ASN A 139 -4.69 -2.97 6.51
N ALA A 140 -4.00 -2.12 5.76
CA ALA A 140 -2.69 -2.40 5.20
C ALA A 140 -1.57 -1.64 5.92
N SER A 141 -0.43 -2.29 6.10
CA SER A 141 0.85 -1.67 6.47
C SER A 141 1.78 -1.62 5.28
N PHE A 142 2.51 -0.54 5.08
CA PHE A 142 3.38 -0.37 3.93
C PHE A 142 4.57 0.53 4.26
N GLY A 143 5.66 0.38 3.50
CA GLY A 143 6.86 1.17 3.72
C GLY A 143 8.09 0.56 3.06
N GLN A 144 9.25 0.93 3.61
CA GLN A 144 10.55 0.47 3.16
C GLN A 144 11.48 0.31 4.36
N VAL A 145 12.36 -0.67 4.29
CA VAL A 145 13.42 -0.92 5.27
C VAL A 145 14.72 -1.24 4.55
N ARG A 146 15.82 -0.66 5.04
CA ARG A 146 17.13 -0.70 4.42
C ARG A 146 18.22 -0.82 5.47
N MET A 147 19.28 -1.53 5.15
CA MET A 147 20.48 -1.64 5.98
C MET A 147 21.69 -1.77 5.08
N GLY A 148 22.79 -1.07 5.39
CA GLY A 148 24.05 -1.20 4.66
C GLY A 148 24.02 -0.72 3.20
N GLU A 149 22.96 -0.01 2.80
CA GLU A 149 22.84 0.57 1.45
C GLU A 149 23.68 1.85 1.31
N PRO A 150 24.12 2.21 0.09
CA PRO A 150 24.65 3.54 -0.17
C PRO A 150 23.58 4.61 0.09
N GLU A 151 23.92 5.62 0.87
CA GLU A 151 22.98 6.66 1.28
C GLU A 151 23.59 8.05 1.32
N GLN A 152 22.71 9.05 1.17
CA GLN A 152 23.07 10.45 1.39
C GLN A 152 23.13 10.73 2.89
N ALA A 153 24.00 11.67 3.29
CA ALA A 153 24.12 12.06 4.70
C ALA A 153 22.83 12.73 5.22
N VAL A 154 22.13 13.50 4.38
CA VAL A 154 20.76 13.94 4.65
C VAL A 154 19.82 13.08 3.81
N ARG A 155 18.90 12.38 4.46
CA ARG A 155 18.13 11.32 3.82
C ARG A 155 16.71 11.24 4.37
N PHE A 156 15.82 10.74 3.53
CA PHE A 156 14.50 10.33 3.97
C PHE A 156 14.53 8.94 4.60
N SER A 157 13.61 8.67 5.52
CA SER A 157 13.40 7.34 6.09
C SER A 157 12.96 6.29 5.05
N SER A 158 12.48 6.72 3.88
CA SER A 158 12.22 5.88 2.72
C SER A 158 12.56 6.66 1.45
N THR A 159 13.17 5.99 0.48
CA THR A 159 13.39 6.53 -0.87
C THR A 159 12.21 6.25 -1.78
N ASP A 160 11.31 5.35 -1.40
CA ASP A 160 10.22 4.83 -2.21
C ASP A 160 8.99 4.50 -1.37
N LEU A 161 7.98 5.37 -1.44
CA LEU A 161 6.69 5.16 -0.80
C LEU A 161 5.66 4.69 -1.81
N THR A 162 5.16 3.47 -1.60
CA THR A 162 4.08 2.89 -2.41
C THR A 162 2.84 2.66 -1.57
N TRP A 163 1.80 3.45 -1.82
CA TRP A 163 0.53 3.34 -1.12
C TRP A 163 -0.24 2.08 -1.52
N PRO A 164 -1.07 1.52 -0.61
CA PRO A 164 -2.05 0.51 -0.96
C PRO A 164 -3.03 1.02 -2.01
N GLN A 165 -3.71 0.08 -2.68
CA GLN A 165 -4.71 0.42 -3.66
C GLN A 165 -5.83 1.24 -3.01
N THR A 166 -6.06 2.45 -3.53
CA THR A 166 -6.96 3.46 -2.95
C THR A 166 -8.00 3.86 -3.99
N ALA A 167 -9.29 3.75 -3.66
CA ALA A 167 -10.36 4.11 -4.57
C ALA A 167 -10.40 5.61 -4.87
N VAL A 168 -10.82 5.98 -6.08
CA VAL A 168 -11.05 7.39 -6.45
C VAL A 168 -12.09 7.99 -5.50
N GLY A 169 -11.81 9.19 -4.99
CA GLY A 169 -12.70 9.90 -4.08
C GLY A 169 -12.70 9.36 -2.64
N SER A 170 -11.85 8.39 -2.31
CA SER A 170 -11.74 7.86 -0.95
C SER A 170 -10.91 8.71 -0.02
N THR A 171 -11.10 8.44 1.28
CA THR A 171 -10.34 9.07 2.35
C THR A 171 -8.85 8.96 2.04
N ARG A 172 -8.19 10.11 2.02
CA ARG A 172 -6.76 10.21 1.74
C ARG A 172 -5.96 9.35 2.70
N ILE A 173 -5.06 8.55 2.16
CA ILE A 173 -4.14 7.73 2.97
C ILE A 173 -2.86 8.51 3.21
N TRP A 174 -2.55 8.81 4.47
CA TRP A 174 -1.38 9.55 4.91
C TRP A 174 -0.21 8.64 5.27
N ALA A 175 0.96 8.96 4.74
CA ALA A 175 2.27 8.52 5.20
C ALA A 175 3.05 9.75 5.71
N THR A 176 3.99 9.59 6.62
CA THR A 176 4.84 10.60 7.20
C THR A 176 6.25 10.20 6.83
N GLN A 177 6.92 11.09 6.14
CA GLN A 177 8.31 10.92 5.77
C GLN A 177 9.15 11.69 6.78
N ALA A 178 10.05 10.99 7.47
CA ALA A 178 11.09 11.64 8.25
C ALA A 178 12.27 11.99 7.34
N LEU A 179 12.85 13.18 7.53
CA LEU A 179 14.13 13.59 6.95
C LEU A 179 15.13 13.71 8.10
N HIS A 180 16.18 12.90 8.05
CA HIS A 180 17.23 12.87 9.06
C HIS A 180 18.53 13.47 8.51
N ASN A 181 19.21 14.28 9.33
CA ASN A 181 20.53 14.81 9.03
C ASN A 181 21.61 14.00 9.76
N ALA A 182 22.10 12.93 9.13
CA ALA A 182 23.26 12.19 9.61
C ALA A 182 24.60 12.83 9.22
N SER A 183 24.59 14.01 8.61
CA SER A 183 25.84 14.75 8.38
C SER A 183 26.34 15.36 9.69
N GLY A 184 27.66 15.54 9.81
CA GLY A 184 28.27 16.19 10.98
C GLY A 184 28.04 17.71 11.06
N THR A 185 27.19 18.29 10.21
CA THR A 185 27.00 19.75 10.11
C THR A 185 25.52 20.13 9.95
N PRO A 186 25.10 21.32 10.40
CA PRO A 186 23.73 21.81 10.14
C PRO A 186 23.45 22.00 8.65
N GLN A 187 22.25 21.64 8.22
CA GLN A 187 21.83 21.68 6.82
C GLN A 187 20.61 22.57 6.67
N ARG A 188 20.71 23.56 5.77
CA ARG A 188 19.58 24.46 5.47
C ARG A 188 18.64 23.79 4.48
N LEU A 189 17.38 23.66 4.87
CA LEU A 189 16.33 23.04 4.07
C LEU A 189 15.58 24.09 3.25
N GLY A 190 15.27 23.73 2.00
CA GLY A 190 14.33 24.44 1.15
C GLY A 190 12.89 24.08 1.49
N ARG A 191 11.96 24.42 0.58
CA ARG A 191 10.56 24.03 0.71
C ARG A 191 10.35 22.62 0.14
N ALA A 192 9.60 21.79 0.85
CA ALA A 192 9.12 20.51 0.34
C ALA A 192 8.20 20.71 -0.87
N VAL A 193 8.45 19.96 -1.93
CA VAL A 193 7.72 20.05 -3.20
C VAL A 193 7.30 18.68 -3.70
N LEU A 194 6.08 18.61 -4.24
CA LEU A 194 5.61 17.46 -5.01
C LEU A 194 5.88 17.70 -6.49
N GLY A 195 6.45 16.71 -7.16
CA GLY A 195 6.77 16.74 -8.58
C GLY A 195 6.30 15.49 -9.32
N GLY A 196 6.49 15.50 -10.64
CA GLY A 196 6.16 14.37 -11.51
C GLY A 196 4.73 14.40 -12.07
N MET A 197 4.45 13.42 -12.93
CA MET A 197 3.25 13.38 -13.77
C MET A 197 1.94 13.43 -12.99
N HIS A 198 1.88 12.77 -11.83
CA HIS A 198 0.66 12.64 -11.04
C HIS A 198 0.74 13.35 -9.68
N ALA A 199 1.55 14.42 -9.56
CA ALA A 199 1.71 15.18 -8.31
C ALA A 199 0.38 15.65 -7.69
N GLY A 200 -0.64 15.94 -8.51
CA GLY A 200 -1.96 16.37 -8.05
C GLY A 200 -2.76 15.30 -7.28
N ASP A 201 -2.36 14.03 -7.33
CA ASP A 201 -2.96 12.95 -6.54
C ASP A 201 -2.35 12.84 -5.13
N PHE A 202 -1.28 13.61 -4.87
CA PHE A 202 -0.59 13.66 -3.59
C PHE A 202 -0.79 15.04 -2.94
N ALA A 203 -0.69 15.10 -1.62
CA ALA A 203 -0.73 16.35 -0.86
C ALA A 203 0.27 16.32 0.28
N LEU A 204 0.79 17.48 0.64
CA LEU A 204 1.66 17.65 1.81
C LEU A 204 0.88 18.31 2.96
N THR A 205 1.11 17.85 4.18
CA THR A 205 0.64 18.47 5.43
C THR A 205 1.68 18.25 6.53
N ASP A 206 1.48 18.88 7.69
CA ASP A 206 2.26 18.65 8.91
C ASP A 206 3.78 18.72 8.64
N ASP A 207 4.18 19.71 7.85
CA ASP A 207 5.55 19.92 7.40
C ASP A 207 6.35 20.70 8.44
N THR A 208 7.33 20.04 9.03
CA THR A 208 8.27 20.61 10.01
C THR A 208 9.68 20.81 9.40
N CYS A 209 9.87 20.47 8.13
CA CYS A 209 11.14 20.54 7.43
C CYS A 209 11.31 21.84 6.63
N SER A 210 10.25 22.33 5.99
CA SER A 210 10.36 23.43 5.03
C SER A 210 10.94 24.71 5.62
N GLY A 211 12.04 25.19 5.04
CA GLY A 211 12.67 26.47 5.39
C GLY A 211 13.42 26.49 6.72
N THR A 212 13.58 25.33 7.38
CA THR A 212 14.30 25.22 8.65
C THR A 212 15.78 24.89 8.43
N THR A 213 16.59 25.07 9.48
CA THR A 213 17.94 24.52 9.54
C THR A 213 17.90 23.26 10.39
N LEU A 214 18.13 22.11 9.76
CA LEU A 214 18.19 20.82 10.44
C LEU A 214 19.60 20.60 10.96
N VAL A 215 19.80 20.68 12.28
CA VAL A 215 21.11 20.46 12.91
C VAL A 215 21.57 19.01 12.76
N ALA A 216 22.87 18.75 12.95
CA ALA A 216 23.42 17.40 12.89
C ALA A 216 22.71 16.46 13.88
N GLY A 217 22.36 15.25 13.44
CA GLY A 217 21.63 14.24 14.21
C GLY A 217 20.14 14.53 14.40
N ALA A 218 19.61 15.67 13.93
CA ALA A 218 18.20 15.99 14.07
C ALA A 218 17.35 15.40 12.93
N THR A 219 16.07 15.24 13.23
CA THR A 219 15.04 14.77 12.31
C THR A 219 13.92 15.79 12.23
N CYS A 220 13.40 16.03 11.03
CA CYS A 220 12.13 16.71 10.80
C CYS A 220 11.20 15.78 10.00
N THR A 221 9.94 16.14 9.87
CA THR A 221 8.91 15.30 9.22
C THR A 221 8.04 16.09 8.25
N VAL A 222 7.54 15.40 7.22
CA VAL A 222 6.52 15.88 6.28
C VAL A 222 5.50 14.77 6.06
N ARG A 223 4.20 15.06 6.18
CA ARG A 223 3.15 14.09 5.82
C ARG A 223 2.78 14.20 4.35
N VAL A 224 2.81 13.06 3.67
CA VAL A 224 2.40 12.88 2.28
C VAL A 224 1.11 12.07 2.26
N GLY A 225 0.07 12.57 1.59
CA GLY A 225 -1.20 11.85 1.51
C GLY A 225 -1.60 11.53 0.09
N PHE A 226 -2.01 10.30 -0.18
CA PHE A 226 -2.44 9.81 -1.49
C PHE A 226 -3.98 9.82 -1.60
N SER A 227 -4.50 10.43 -2.66
CA SER A 227 -5.92 10.44 -3.01
C SER A 227 -6.03 10.53 -4.54
N PRO A 228 -6.14 9.38 -5.24
CA PRO A 228 -6.12 9.36 -6.69
C PRO A 228 -7.40 9.95 -7.28
N ARG A 229 -7.27 10.67 -8.39
CA ARG A 229 -8.40 11.26 -9.14
C ARG A 229 -8.93 10.37 -10.25
N VAL A 230 -8.11 9.42 -10.70
CA VAL A 230 -8.42 8.52 -11.83
C VAL A 230 -7.85 7.12 -11.53
N GLY A 231 -8.53 6.08 -12.02
CA GLY A 231 -8.13 4.68 -11.90
C GLY A 231 -6.74 4.37 -12.46
N GLY A 232 -6.10 3.29 -12.02
CA GLY A 232 -4.78 2.86 -12.50
C GLY A 232 -3.59 3.41 -11.68
N PRO A 233 -2.35 3.19 -12.16
CA PRO A 233 -1.14 3.55 -11.42
C PRO A 233 -0.86 5.05 -11.41
N ARG A 234 -0.49 5.57 -10.23
CA ARG A 234 -0.14 6.97 -9.97
C ARG A 234 1.29 7.07 -9.45
N VAL A 235 2.02 8.06 -9.95
CA VAL A 235 3.47 8.20 -9.74
C VAL A 235 3.85 9.68 -9.64
N ALA A 236 4.63 10.01 -8.63
CA ALA A 236 5.08 11.36 -8.32
C ALA A 236 6.43 11.29 -7.58
N SER A 237 6.95 12.44 -7.17
CA SER A 237 8.11 12.54 -6.29
C SER A 237 7.87 13.57 -5.19
N LEU A 238 8.47 13.34 -4.03
CA LEU A 238 8.70 14.34 -2.99
C LEU A 238 10.15 14.80 -3.10
N GLY A 239 10.39 16.10 -3.08
CA GLY A 239 11.74 16.68 -3.04
C GLY A 239 11.87 17.77 -1.97
N ILE A 240 13.00 17.78 -1.28
CA ILE A 240 13.41 18.87 -0.38
C ILE A 240 14.81 19.33 -0.79
N PRO A 241 15.00 20.60 -1.20
CA PRO A 241 16.33 21.14 -1.44
C PRO A 241 17.17 21.16 -0.15
N VAL A 242 18.42 20.73 -0.21
CA VAL A 242 19.34 20.68 0.93
C VAL A 242 20.72 21.14 0.48
N GLY A 243 21.23 22.26 1.02
CA GLY A 243 22.62 22.67 0.76
C GLY A 243 23.03 22.84 -0.71
N GLY A 244 22.06 23.04 -1.63
CA GLY A 244 22.31 23.15 -3.08
C GLY A 244 22.01 21.89 -3.89
N THR A 245 21.74 20.75 -3.24
CA THR A 245 21.20 19.53 -3.88
C THR A 245 19.71 19.36 -3.53
N THR A 246 19.09 18.25 -3.95
CA THR A 246 17.73 17.89 -3.55
C THR A 246 17.71 16.45 -3.08
N VAL A 247 17.21 16.23 -1.86
CA VAL A 247 16.88 14.90 -1.36
C VAL A 247 15.49 14.57 -1.86
N SER A 248 15.31 13.39 -2.47
CA SER A 248 14.06 13.00 -3.11
C SER A 248 13.61 11.60 -2.71
N ALA A 249 12.29 11.43 -2.62
CA ALA A 249 11.64 10.13 -2.51
C ALA A 249 10.65 9.93 -3.68
N SER A 250 10.64 8.73 -4.25
CA SER A 250 9.64 8.31 -5.23
C SER A 250 8.32 8.03 -4.53
N LEU A 251 7.23 8.50 -5.12
CA LEU A 251 5.88 8.27 -4.65
C LEU A 251 5.11 7.45 -5.69
N ALA A 252 4.43 6.40 -5.24
CA ALA A 252 3.65 5.54 -6.11
C ALA A 252 2.37 5.06 -5.42
N GLY A 253 1.35 4.74 -6.20
CA GLY A 253 0.12 4.15 -5.70
C GLY A 253 -0.72 3.64 -6.85
N THR A 254 -1.80 2.94 -6.56
CA THR A 254 -2.76 2.50 -7.57
C THR A 254 -4.17 2.82 -7.12
N SER A 255 -5.05 3.06 -8.09
CA SER A 255 -6.50 3.05 -7.89
C SER A 255 -7.09 1.88 -8.67
N PRO A 256 -8.17 1.23 -8.16
CA PRO A 256 -8.99 0.36 -8.98
C PRO A 256 -9.42 1.10 -10.26
N VAL A 257 -9.50 0.38 -11.37
CA VAL A 257 -10.00 0.89 -12.65
C VAL A 257 -11.51 0.64 -12.72
N GLY A 258 -12.27 1.61 -13.21
CA GLY A 258 -13.73 1.54 -13.25
C GLY A 258 -14.39 1.86 -11.92
N THR A 259 -15.69 1.57 -11.83
CA THR A 259 -16.52 1.87 -10.66
C THR A 259 -16.96 0.58 -9.99
N SER A 260 -16.76 0.47 -8.68
CA SER A 260 -17.39 -0.57 -7.86
C SER A 260 -18.55 0.03 -7.07
N ARG A 261 -19.70 -0.64 -7.11
CA ARG A 261 -20.91 -0.22 -6.41
C ARG A 261 -21.83 -1.42 -6.17
N LEU A 262 -22.28 -1.59 -4.93
CA LEU A 262 -23.39 -2.46 -4.55
C LEU A 262 -24.62 -1.62 -4.23
N THR A 263 -25.73 -1.88 -4.92
CA THR A 263 -27.03 -1.26 -4.65
C THR A 263 -28.03 -2.34 -4.24
N VAL A 264 -28.72 -2.13 -3.11
CA VAL A 264 -29.75 -3.04 -2.59
C VAL A 264 -31.03 -2.28 -2.28
N SER A 265 -32.18 -2.87 -2.60
CA SER A 265 -33.52 -2.32 -2.33
C SER A 265 -34.48 -3.43 -1.92
N GLY A 266 -35.45 -3.10 -1.09
CA GLY A 266 -36.47 -4.03 -0.60
C GLY A 266 -37.08 -3.57 0.73
N ASP A 267 -38.19 -4.18 1.10
CA ASP A 267 -38.89 -3.99 2.38
C ASP A 267 -38.32 -4.87 3.51
N ASN A 268 -37.49 -5.85 3.15
CA ASN A 268 -36.75 -6.73 4.05
C ASN A 268 -35.80 -5.99 4.98
N TRP A 269 -35.21 -6.75 5.89
CA TRP A 269 -34.35 -6.26 6.96
C TRP A 269 -32.93 -5.87 6.51
N ILE A 270 -32.48 -6.23 5.30
CA ILE A 270 -31.24 -5.74 4.68
C ILE A 270 -31.41 -4.30 4.19
N ALA A 271 -32.51 -4.04 3.47
CA ALA A 271 -32.76 -2.75 2.83
C ALA A 271 -33.55 -1.76 3.73
N LEU A 272 -34.43 -2.28 4.59
CA LEU A 272 -35.31 -1.57 5.53
C LEU A 272 -36.22 -0.54 4.82
N ASN A 273 -36.89 -0.99 3.75
CA ASN A 273 -37.78 -0.17 2.91
C ASN A 273 -37.08 1.07 2.32
N ARG A 274 -35.81 0.91 1.93
CA ARG A 274 -34.98 1.96 1.32
C ARG A 274 -34.07 1.36 0.26
N THR A 275 -33.66 2.19 -0.70
CA THR A 275 -32.49 1.89 -1.52
C THR A 275 -31.23 2.28 -0.76
N ARG A 276 -30.28 1.34 -0.68
CA ARG A 276 -28.98 1.53 -0.06
C ARG A 276 -27.89 1.35 -1.10
N VAL A 277 -26.81 2.12 -0.97
CA VAL A 277 -25.70 2.13 -1.92
C VAL A 277 -24.39 2.10 -1.13
N ASP A 278 -23.53 1.16 -1.48
CA ASP A 278 -22.11 1.17 -1.11
C ASP A 278 -21.31 1.31 -2.38
N ALA A 279 -20.39 2.26 -2.43
CA ALA A 279 -19.60 2.54 -3.63
C ALA A 279 -18.19 2.97 -3.25
N ASP A 280 -17.28 2.75 -4.19
CA ASP A 280 -15.96 3.37 -4.17
C ASP A 280 -16.10 4.89 -4.01
N GLY A 281 -15.23 5.48 -3.18
CA GLY A 281 -15.33 6.87 -2.75
C GLY A 281 -15.37 6.91 -1.22
N PRO A 282 -16.51 7.20 -0.57
CA PRO A 282 -16.57 7.22 0.90
C PRO A 282 -16.12 5.90 1.56
N LEU A 283 -16.18 4.79 0.81
CA LEU A 283 -15.70 3.47 1.20
C LEU A 283 -14.66 2.96 0.20
N ALA A 284 -13.86 1.98 0.62
CA ALA A 284 -13.11 1.11 -0.27
C ALA A 284 -13.91 -0.17 -0.48
N MET A 285 -14.22 -0.51 -1.74
CA MET A 285 -14.73 -1.84 -2.05
C MET A 285 -13.57 -2.81 -2.29
N PHE A 286 -13.67 -4.02 -1.73
CA PHE A 286 -12.66 -5.06 -1.87
C PHE A 286 -13.29 -6.43 -2.13
N GLN A 287 -12.50 -7.32 -2.70
CA GLN A 287 -12.87 -8.70 -2.96
C GLN A 287 -12.08 -9.63 -2.04
N GLY A 288 -12.79 -10.54 -1.37
CA GLY A 288 -12.25 -11.71 -0.69
C GLY A 288 -12.73 -13.01 -1.33
N SER A 289 -12.34 -14.13 -0.72
CA SER A 289 -12.78 -15.47 -1.08
C SER A 289 -13.00 -16.29 0.18
N ASN A 290 -14.06 -17.10 0.17
CA ASN A 290 -14.44 -18.03 1.24
C ASN A 290 -14.13 -19.50 0.87
N GLY A 291 -13.52 -19.72 -0.29
CA GLY A 291 -13.29 -21.06 -0.85
C GLY A 291 -13.13 -21.02 -2.37
N PRO A 292 -12.76 -22.15 -2.99
CA PRO A 292 -12.61 -22.24 -4.45
C PRO A 292 -13.90 -21.83 -5.17
N GLY A 293 -13.78 -20.98 -6.19
CA GLY A 293 -14.93 -20.51 -6.98
C GLY A 293 -15.79 -19.42 -6.31
N THR A 294 -15.59 -19.15 -5.01
CA THR A 294 -16.36 -18.16 -4.26
C THR A 294 -15.78 -16.76 -4.37
N ALA A 295 -16.63 -15.78 -4.68
CA ALA A 295 -16.31 -14.36 -4.66
C ALA A 295 -17.12 -13.63 -3.59
N VAL A 296 -16.43 -12.90 -2.72
CA VAL A 296 -17.04 -12.07 -1.68
C VAL A 296 -16.70 -10.61 -1.96
N PHE A 297 -17.70 -9.75 -2.10
CA PHE A 297 -17.53 -8.32 -2.32
C PHE A 297 -17.98 -7.56 -1.09
N SER A 298 -17.09 -6.76 -0.52
CA SER A 298 -17.33 -6.04 0.73
C SER A 298 -16.93 -4.58 0.62
N SER A 299 -17.54 -3.74 1.45
CA SER A 299 -17.17 -2.33 1.58
C SER A 299 -16.69 -2.02 3.00
N GLN A 300 -15.66 -1.18 3.12
CA GLN A 300 -15.10 -0.77 4.41
C GLN A 300 -14.56 0.66 4.32
N GLN A 301 -14.66 1.41 5.42
CA GLN A 301 -14.03 2.71 5.52
C GLN A 301 -12.52 2.55 5.74
N VAL A 302 -11.71 3.30 4.99
CA VAL A 302 -10.27 3.39 5.24
C VAL A 302 -10.04 3.98 6.63
N TYR A 303 -9.06 3.49 7.40
CA TYR A 303 -8.91 3.83 8.82
C TYR A 303 -10.06 3.38 9.69
N SER A 304 -10.67 2.24 9.40
CA SER A 304 -11.67 1.68 10.29
C SER A 304 -11.43 0.19 10.47
N THR A 305 -11.44 -0.26 11.72
CA THR A 305 -11.51 -1.68 12.08
C THR A 305 -12.95 -2.16 12.21
N THR A 306 -13.93 -1.25 12.17
CA THR A 306 -15.34 -1.57 12.38
C THR A 306 -15.95 -2.26 11.15
N THR A 307 -16.72 -3.30 11.43
CA THR A 307 -17.20 -4.31 10.49
C THR A 307 -18.55 -3.96 9.86
N ALA A 308 -18.79 -2.69 9.52
CA ALA A 308 -19.99 -2.29 8.78
C ALA A 308 -19.93 -2.75 7.31
N PHE A 309 -19.64 -4.04 7.08
CA PHE A 309 -19.57 -4.65 5.79
C PHE A 309 -20.99 -4.79 5.26
N SER A 310 -21.31 -4.01 4.24
CA SER A 310 -22.19 -4.54 3.21
C SER A 310 -21.39 -5.58 2.44
N ARG A 311 -21.89 -6.81 2.39
CA ARG A 311 -21.27 -7.98 1.75
C ARG A 311 -22.23 -8.53 0.71
N LEU A 312 -21.69 -8.94 -0.44
CA LEU A 312 -22.35 -9.83 -1.39
C LEU A 312 -21.43 -11.02 -1.64
N GLU A 313 -21.89 -12.22 -1.35
CA GLU A 313 -21.19 -13.47 -1.66
C GLU A 313 -21.87 -14.19 -2.81
N LEU A 314 -21.05 -14.72 -3.72
CA LEU A 314 -21.46 -15.56 -4.82
C LEU A 314 -20.63 -16.83 -4.76
N ALA A 315 -21.28 -17.97 -4.53
CA ALA A 315 -20.61 -19.26 -4.43
C ALA A 315 -21.34 -20.31 -5.29
N PRO A 316 -20.75 -20.76 -6.40
CA PRO A 316 -21.26 -21.92 -7.12
C PRO A 316 -21.26 -23.15 -6.21
N LEU A 317 -22.41 -23.81 -6.09
CA LEU A 317 -22.58 -24.90 -5.11
C LEU A 317 -21.85 -26.19 -5.50
N ASP A 318 -21.42 -26.30 -6.76
CA ASP A 318 -20.54 -27.35 -7.28
C ASP A 318 -19.04 -26.97 -7.20
N SER A 319 -18.71 -25.85 -6.54
CA SER A 319 -17.36 -25.27 -6.49
C SER A 319 -16.76 -24.95 -7.86
N SER A 320 -17.60 -24.83 -8.89
CA SER A 320 -17.16 -24.39 -10.21
C SER A 320 -16.72 -22.93 -10.20
N VAL A 321 -16.09 -22.51 -11.28
CA VAL A 321 -15.72 -21.12 -11.48
C VAL A 321 -16.97 -20.34 -11.91
N LEU A 322 -17.14 -19.13 -11.35
CA LEU A 322 -18.18 -18.20 -11.78
C LEU A 322 -18.11 -17.98 -13.30
N HIS A 323 -19.27 -17.94 -13.93
CA HIS A 323 -19.42 -17.66 -15.36
C HIS A 323 -20.64 -16.80 -15.61
N ASP A 324 -20.67 -16.15 -16.77
CA ASP A 324 -21.84 -15.39 -17.20
C ASP A 324 -23.05 -16.33 -17.35
N GLY A 325 -24.22 -15.87 -16.90
CA GLY A 325 -25.43 -16.67 -16.90
C GLY A 325 -26.51 -16.13 -15.99
N THR A 326 -27.70 -16.73 -16.08
CA THR A 326 -28.77 -16.52 -15.11
C THR A 326 -28.96 -17.80 -14.32
N PHE A 327 -28.83 -17.68 -13.01
CA PHE A 327 -28.82 -18.78 -12.06
C PHE A 327 -30.03 -18.68 -11.15
N ARG A 328 -30.63 -19.83 -10.85
CA ARG A 328 -31.52 -19.93 -9.69
C ARG A 328 -30.65 -19.86 -8.43
N VAL A 329 -31.08 -19.05 -7.48
CA VAL A 329 -30.47 -18.95 -6.14
C VAL A 329 -31.24 -19.85 -5.18
N GLY A 330 -30.51 -20.56 -4.33
CA GLY A 330 -31.05 -21.34 -3.23
C GLY A 330 -29.97 -22.18 -2.53
N ASP A 331 -30.40 -23.02 -1.60
CA ASP A 331 -29.49 -23.86 -0.81
C ASP A 331 -29.10 -25.15 -1.56
N HIS A 332 -28.06 -25.84 -1.07
CA HIS A 332 -27.58 -27.10 -1.66
C HIS A 332 -28.67 -28.18 -1.69
N GLU A 333 -29.50 -28.24 -0.66
CA GLU A 333 -30.61 -29.20 -0.53
C GLU A 333 -31.66 -29.01 -1.63
N ASP A 334 -31.81 -27.79 -2.14
CA ASP A 334 -32.76 -27.48 -3.20
C ASP A 334 -32.22 -27.79 -4.60
N GLY A 335 -30.95 -28.22 -4.73
CA GLY A 335 -30.29 -28.41 -6.03
C GLY A 335 -30.08 -27.12 -6.81
N ALA A 336 -29.89 -25.98 -6.11
CA ALA A 336 -29.59 -24.71 -6.76
C ALA A 336 -28.14 -24.70 -7.27
N PRO A 337 -27.84 -24.06 -8.41
CA PRO A 337 -26.46 -23.95 -8.89
C PRO A 337 -25.64 -22.88 -8.16
N LEU A 338 -26.29 -21.90 -7.52
CA LEU A 338 -25.62 -20.73 -6.95
C LEU A 338 -26.18 -20.38 -5.57
N LEU A 339 -25.29 -20.28 -4.59
CA LEU A 339 -25.53 -19.59 -3.34
C LEU A 339 -25.28 -18.09 -3.54
N LEU A 340 -26.21 -17.26 -3.06
CA LEU A 340 -26.04 -15.83 -2.97
C LEU A 340 -26.41 -15.38 -1.56
N ASP A 341 -25.45 -14.84 -0.82
CA ASP A 341 -25.67 -14.26 0.50
C ASP A 341 -25.41 -12.75 0.47
N ILE A 342 -26.26 -12.00 1.17
CA ILE A 342 -26.14 -10.55 1.30
C ILE A 342 -26.18 -10.20 2.76
N SER A 343 -25.11 -9.59 3.25
CA SER A 343 -25.12 -9.03 4.59
C SER A 343 -24.91 -7.53 4.64
N ARG A 344 -25.47 -6.89 5.67
CA ARG A 344 -25.33 -5.44 5.92
C ARG A 344 -25.55 -5.11 7.39
N ALA A 345 -24.55 -4.54 8.05
CA ALA A 345 -24.65 -4.13 9.47
C ALA A 345 -25.07 -5.30 10.39
N SER A 346 -24.36 -6.43 10.26
CA SER A 346 -24.59 -7.67 11.04
C SER A 346 -25.97 -8.30 10.82
N ARG A 347 -26.46 -8.18 9.58
CA ARG A 347 -27.74 -8.72 9.11
C ARG A 347 -27.49 -9.51 7.86
N ASP A 348 -27.87 -10.78 7.80
CA ASP A 348 -27.49 -11.73 6.74
C ASP A 348 -28.72 -12.33 6.04
N CYS A 349 -28.91 -12.02 4.77
CA CYS A 349 -29.93 -12.63 3.93
C CYS A 349 -29.31 -13.77 3.13
N ASN A 350 -29.37 -14.98 3.71
CA ASN A 350 -29.10 -16.21 3.00
C ASN A 350 -30.18 -16.37 1.93
N GLY A 351 -29.88 -16.06 0.67
CA GLY A 351 -30.84 -16.14 -0.42
C GLY A 351 -31.33 -17.57 -0.59
N THR A 352 -32.52 -17.88 -0.09
CA THR A 352 -33.07 -19.26 -0.16
C THR A 352 -33.84 -19.50 -1.46
N GLN A 353 -34.36 -18.44 -2.08
CA GLN A 353 -35.07 -18.51 -3.36
C GLN A 353 -34.84 -17.23 -4.17
N GLY A 354 -34.68 -17.37 -5.49
CA GLY A 354 -34.62 -16.21 -6.38
C GLY A 354 -33.75 -16.45 -7.60
N THR A 355 -33.28 -15.35 -8.19
CA THR A 355 -32.42 -15.39 -9.38
C THR A 355 -31.28 -14.41 -9.26
N ALA A 356 -30.12 -14.78 -9.79
CA ALA A 356 -28.99 -13.90 -10.02
C ALA A 356 -28.52 -14.02 -11.48
N THR A 357 -28.32 -12.89 -12.15
CA THR A 357 -27.75 -12.81 -13.49
C THR A 357 -26.36 -12.19 -13.39
N ILE A 358 -25.35 -12.98 -13.75
CA ILE A 358 -23.95 -12.55 -13.88
C ILE A 358 -23.70 -12.23 -15.36
N SER A 359 -23.10 -11.07 -15.61
CA SER A 359 -22.77 -10.57 -16.94
C SER A 359 -21.48 -9.77 -16.90
N ASP A 360 -20.79 -9.65 -18.04
CA ASP A 360 -19.54 -8.88 -18.15
C ASP A 360 -18.46 -9.39 -17.18
N LEU A 361 -18.47 -10.71 -16.92
CA LEU A 361 -17.51 -11.34 -16.04
C LEU A 361 -16.15 -11.43 -16.72
N ALA A 362 -15.13 -10.88 -16.06
CA ALA A 362 -13.73 -11.10 -16.38
C ALA A 362 -13.03 -11.63 -15.12
N LEU A 363 -12.28 -12.71 -15.27
CA LEU A 363 -11.50 -13.31 -14.19
C LEU A 363 -10.02 -13.02 -14.39
N ALA A 364 -9.33 -12.73 -13.29
CA ALA A 364 -7.87 -12.66 -13.26
C ALA A 364 -7.26 -14.06 -13.32
N PRO A 365 -5.96 -14.21 -13.66
CA PRO A 365 -5.30 -15.52 -13.75
C PRO A 365 -5.37 -16.37 -12.48
N ASN A 366 -5.52 -15.74 -11.31
CA ASN A 366 -5.68 -16.41 -10.02
C ASN A 366 -7.13 -16.79 -9.69
N GLY A 367 -8.06 -16.64 -10.64
CA GLY A 367 -9.48 -16.95 -10.47
C GLY A 367 -10.30 -15.86 -9.74
N SER A 368 -9.67 -14.80 -9.24
CA SER A 368 -10.40 -13.66 -8.66
C SER A 368 -11.17 -12.88 -9.74
N VAL A 369 -12.15 -12.09 -9.33
CA VAL A 369 -13.03 -11.38 -10.26
C VAL A 369 -12.40 -10.03 -10.59
N ASP A 370 -11.97 -9.83 -11.84
CA ASP A 370 -11.46 -8.53 -12.29
C ASP A 370 -12.58 -7.55 -12.65
N ARG A 371 -13.68 -8.05 -13.22
CA ARG A 371 -14.86 -7.25 -13.58
C ARG A 371 -16.09 -8.13 -13.53
N ALA A 372 -17.22 -7.58 -13.08
CA ALA A 372 -18.51 -8.26 -13.17
C ALA A 372 -19.65 -7.26 -13.03
N ARG A 373 -20.81 -7.61 -13.59
CA ARG A 373 -22.11 -7.06 -13.23
C ARG A 373 -23.00 -8.19 -12.75
N VAL A 374 -23.58 -8.04 -11.56
CA VAL A 374 -24.48 -9.02 -10.97
C VAL A 374 -25.78 -8.35 -10.63
N ARG A 375 -26.89 -8.79 -11.24
CA ARG A 375 -28.25 -8.37 -10.89
C ARG A 375 -28.93 -9.51 -10.18
N PHE A 376 -29.61 -9.24 -9.09
CA PHE A 376 -30.27 -10.30 -8.32
C PHE A 376 -31.61 -9.85 -7.76
N SER A 377 -32.45 -10.83 -7.48
CA SER A 377 -33.65 -10.70 -6.67
C SER A 377 -33.82 -12.00 -5.89
N VAL A 378 -33.65 -11.95 -4.58
CA VAL A 378 -33.65 -13.13 -3.69
C VAL A 378 -34.53 -12.88 -2.46
N ALA A 379 -35.23 -13.90 -2.00
CA ALA A 379 -35.98 -13.88 -0.75
C ALA A 379 -35.09 -14.35 0.41
N CYS A 380 -35.28 -13.74 1.59
CA CYS A 380 -34.45 -14.03 2.78
C CYS A 380 -35.02 -15.17 3.65
N GLY A 381 -35.61 -16.19 3.01
CA GLY A 381 -36.13 -17.39 3.70
C GLY A 381 -37.07 -17.11 4.87
N ASN A 382 -36.76 -17.69 6.03
CA ASN A 382 -37.58 -17.65 7.24
C ASN A 382 -37.36 -16.40 8.12
N ASP A 383 -36.73 -15.34 7.59
CA ASP A 383 -36.56 -14.11 8.35
C ASP A 383 -37.93 -13.48 8.71
N THR A 384 -37.97 -12.77 9.85
CA THR A 384 -39.06 -11.88 10.26
C THR A 384 -39.51 -10.87 9.19
N ARG A 385 -38.64 -10.52 8.23
CA ARG A 385 -39.00 -9.75 7.03
C ARG A 385 -38.49 -10.45 5.76
N PRO A 386 -39.22 -11.46 5.26
CA PRO A 386 -38.72 -12.36 4.22
C PRO A 386 -38.86 -11.79 2.80
N GLY A 387 -39.42 -10.59 2.66
CA GLY A 387 -39.65 -9.93 1.37
C GLY A 387 -38.39 -9.91 0.50
N PRO A 388 -38.53 -9.90 -0.83
CA PRO A 388 -37.39 -9.98 -1.72
C PRO A 388 -36.44 -8.79 -1.52
N VAL A 389 -35.13 -9.06 -1.51
CA VAL A 389 -34.08 -8.07 -1.73
C VAL A 389 -33.66 -8.14 -3.19
N SER A 390 -33.74 -7.00 -3.88
CA SER A 390 -33.25 -6.87 -5.24
C SER A 390 -32.08 -5.90 -5.27
N GLY A 391 -31.13 -6.14 -6.16
CA GLY A 391 -29.93 -5.32 -6.22
C GLY A 391 -29.08 -5.51 -7.46
N GLU A 392 -28.05 -4.68 -7.54
CA GLU A 392 -27.03 -4.73 -8.58
C GLU A 392 -25.66 -4.50 -7.95
N LEU A 393 -24.72 -5.41 -8.21
CA LEU A 393 -23.29 -5.18 -8.06
C LEU A 393 -22.73 -4.77 -9.43
N LEU A 394 -22.09 -3.61 -9.46
CA LEU A 394 -21.10 -3.25 -10.46
C LEU A 394 -19.73 -3.46 -9.82
N TRP A 395 -18.91 -4.34 -10.37
CA TRP A 395 -17.55 -4.56 -9.89
C TRP A 395 -16.56 -4.09 -10.94
N ARG A 396 -15.81 -3.03 -10.64
CA ARG A 396 -14.84 -2.40 -11.57
C ARG A 396 -15.42 -2.14 -12.96
N SER A 397 -16.72 -1.80 -12.99
CA SER A 397 -17.47 -1.60 -14.23
C SER A 397 -16.95 -0.36 -14.94
N ARG A 398 -16.70 -0.49 -16.24
CA ARG A 398 -16.11 0.55 -17.09
C ARG A 398 -16.49 0.30 -18.54
N THR A 399 -16.65 1.38 -19.29
CA THR A 399 -16.97 1.32 -20.73
C THR A 399 -15.75 1.00 -21.57
N ASP A 400 -14.56 1.42 -21.11
CA ASP A 400 -13.29 1.11 -21.75
C ASP A 400 -12.51 0.10 -20.92
N VAL A 401 -12.31 -1.06 -21.51
CA VAL A 401 -11.58 -2.21 -20.94
C VAL A 401 -10.34 -2.54 -21.75
N THR A 402 -10.06 -1.76 -22.80
CA THR A 402 -9.00 -2.05 -23.76
C THR A 402 -7.70 -1.46 -23.25
N ALA A 403 -6.72 -2.31 -22.98
CA ALA A 403 -5.39 -1.82 -22.66
C ALA A 403 -4.79 -1.02 -23.84
N PRO A 404 -4.12 0.12 -23.60
CA PRO A 404 -3.44 0.83 -24.66
C PRO A 404 -2.27 0.00 -25.19
N ARG A 405 -1.88 0.24 -26.44
CA ARG A 405 -0.61 -0.25 -26.97
C ARG A 405 0.56 0.37 -26.21
N GLY A 406 1.62 -0.41 -26.01
CA GLY A 406 2.85 0.06 -25.39
C GLY A 406 3.53 1.20 -26.16
N ALA A 407 4.49 1.85 -25.52
CA ALA A 407 5.31 2.89 -26.14
C ALA A 407 6.16 2.28 -27.26
N SER A 408 6.34 2.97 -28.38
CA SER A 408 7.20 2.48 -29.47
C SER A 408 7.82 3.63 -30.28
N PRO A 409 9.11 3.54 -30.65
CA PRO A 409 10.08 2.51 -30.26
C PRO A 409 10.52 2.65 -28.79
N VAL A 410 11.12 1.60 -28.21
CA VAL A 410 11.80 1.66 -26.90
C VAL A 410 13.21 1.10 -27.03
N SER A 411 14.21 1.84 -26.59
CA SER A 411 15.61 1.40 -26.58
C SER A 411 16.32 1.78 -25.28
N VAL A 412 17.31 0.97 -24.91
CA VAL A 412 18.20 1.20 -23.77
C VAL A 412 19.64 1.18 -24.30
N SER A 413 20.37 2.26 -24.08
CA SER A 413 21.80 2.37 -24.34
C SER A 413 22.56 2.10 -23.06
N THR A 414 23.62 1.29 -23.15
CA THR A 414 24.54 0.99 -22.04
C THR A 414 25.91 1.65 -22.23
N THR A 415 26.17 2.28 -23.38
CA THR A 415 27.40 3.01 -23.64
C THR A 415 27.40 4.32 -22.86
N GLY A 416 28.40 4.54 -22.01
CA GLY A 416 28.46 5.71 -21.12
C GLY A 416 27.48 5.60 -19.95
N THR A 417 26.84 6.71 -19.57
CA THR A 417 25.73 6.67 -18.60
C THR A 417 24.53 5.97 -19.24
N PRO A 418 24.03 4.85 -18.67
CA PRO A 418 22.91 4.14 -19.25
C PRO A 418 21.70 5.07 -19.47
N LYS A 419 21.01 4.90 -20.59
CA LYS A 419 19.92 5.79 -21.00
C LYS A 419 18.80 5.00 -21.64
N VAL A 420 17.57 5.27 -21.23
CA VAL A 420 16.36 4.74 -21.87
C VAL A 420 15.72 5.82 -22.75
N THR A 421 15.25 5.43 -23.92
CA THR A 421 14.43 6.27 -24.81
C THR A 421 13.12 5.56 -25.16
N TRP A 422 12.04 6.31 -25.29
CA TRP A 422 10.74 5.78 -25.66
C TRP A 422 9.99 6.74 -26.60
N GLY A 423 9.30 6.17 -27.58
CA GLY A 423 8.35 6.86 -28.44
C GLY A 423 6.96 6.99 -27.81
N LYS A 424 6.02 7.56 -28.55
CA LYS A 424 4.61 7.66 -28.12
C LYS A 424 3.90 6.31 -28.33
N SER A 425 2.86 6.05 -27.53
CA SER A 425 1.88 5.02 -27.89
C SER A 425 1.11 5.45 -29.13
N SER A 426 0.70 4.48 -29.93
CA SER A 426 -0.22 4.70 -31.07
C SER A 426 -1.70 4.65 -30.67
N SER A 427 -2.02 4.50 -29.38
CA SER A 427 -3.40 4.54 -28.88
C SER A 427 -3.82 5.99 -28.64
N GLY A 428 -5.00 6.40 -29.14
CA GLY A 428 -5.47 7.79 -29.09
C GLY A 428 -5.88 8.28 -27.69
N ASP A 429 -6.04 7.35 -26.77
CA ASP A 429 -6.42 7.49 -25.36
C ASP A 429 -5.24 7.30 -24.40
N ALA A 430 -4.03 7.00 -24.91
CA ALA A 430 -2.83 6.93 -24.09
C ALA A 430 -2.60 8.25 -23.35
N ALA A 431 -2.34 8.16 -22.05
CA ALA A 431 -2.18 9.32 -21.17
C ALA A 431 -0.75 9.45 -20.63
N THR A 432 -0.17 8.35 -20.14
CA THR A 432 1.13 8.37 -19.46
C THR A 432 1.97 7.15 -19.81
N THR A 433 3.22 7.37 -20.24
CA THR A 433 4.26 6.35 -20.24
C THR A 433 4.97 6.35 -18.89
N ILE A 434 5.03 5.21 -18.22
CA ILE A 434 5.76 5.01 -16.95
C ILE A 434 6.97 4.13 -17.21
N VAL A 435 8.15 4.61 -16.80
CA VAL A 435 9.42 3.90 -16.90
C VAL A 435 9.96 3.63 -15.50
N ARG A 436 10.23 2.35 -15.21
CA ARG A 436 10.79 1.88 -13.95
C ARG A 436 12.10 1.15 -14.17
N LEU A 437 12.95 1.20 -13.16
CA LEU A 437 14.14 0.37 -13.06
C LEU A 437 13.93 -0.63 -11.93
N VAL A 438 13.81 -1.89 -12.29
CA VAL A 438 13.49 -2.96 -11.35
C VAL A 438 14.73 -3.83 -11.17
N PRO A 439 15.22 -4.04 -9.94
CA PRO A 439 16.29 -5.00 -9.67
C PRO A 439 15.93 -6.41 -10.14
N GLY A 440 16.91 -7.14 -10.69
CA GLY A 440 16.72 -8.49 -11.23
C GLY A 440 16.07 -8.53 -12.62
N ASP A 441 15.30 -9.58 -12.87
CA ASP A 441 14.68 -9.87 -14.18
C ASP A 441 13.34 -9.14 -14.42
N GLY A 442 12.85 -8.40 -13.41
CA GLY A 442 11.59 -7.66 -13.44
C GLY A 442 10.34 -8.54 -13.50
N THR A 443 10.44 -9.84 -13.21
CA THR A 443 9.26 -10.73 -13.17
C THR A 443 8.34 -10.35 -12.01
N GLY A 444 7.03 -10.33 -12.29
CA GLY A 444 6.01 -9.86 -11.33
C GLY A 444 5.95 -8.35 -11.11
N ALA A 445 6.86 -7.57 -11.73
CA ALA A 445 6.89 -6.13 -11.53
C ALA A 445 5.66 -5.42 -12.11
N THR A 446 5.25 -4.36 -11.44
CA THR A 446 4.10 -3.51 -11.78
C THR A 446 4.59 -2.09 -12.13
N PRO A 447 3.73 -1.20 -12.67
CA PRO A 447 4.09 0.20 -12.88
C PRO A 447 4.46 0.98 -11.61
N THR A 448 4.30 0.38 -10.42
CA THR A 448 4.73 0.95 -9.12
C THR A 448 5.95 0.25 -8.52
N SER A 449 6.47 -0.81 -9.15
CA SER A 449 7.66 -1.54 -8.69
C SER A 449 8.95 -0.81 -9.06
N GLY A 450 10.02 -1.11 -8.32
CA GLY A 450 11.35 -0.59 -8.54
C GLY A 450 11.45 0.93 -8.39
N SER A 451 12.60 1.46 -8.77
CA SER A 451 12.87 2.89 -8.71
C SER A 451 12.21 3.63 -9.87
N ALA A 452 11.70 4.83 -9.61
CA ALA A 452 11.18 5.71 -10.66
C ALA A 452 12.32 6.17 -11.60
N VAL A 453 12.13 6.02 -12.90
CA VAL A 453 13.04 6.57 -13.93
C VAL A 453 12.40 7.76 -14.61
N ALA A 454 11.18 7.59 -15.12
CA ALA A 454 10.44 8.66 -15.78
C ALA A 454 8.93 8.39 -15.80
N ALA A 455 8.15 9.46 -15.89
CA ALA A 455 6.76 9.43 -16.27
C ALA A 455 6.44 10.62 -17.18
N SER A 456 5.83 10.39 -18.33
CA SER A 456 5.59 11.43 -19.34
C SER A 456 4.39 11.12 -20.21
N SER A 457 3.66 12.15 -20.66
CA SER A 457 2.61 12.06 -21.69
C SER A 457 3.16 12.08 -23.12
N ALA A 458 4.47 12.26 -23.30
CA ALA A 458 5.13 12.34 -24.58
C ALA A 458 6.27 11.33 -24.73
N ALA A 459 6.76 11.17 -25.96
CA ALA A 459 8.04 10.53 -26.22
C ALA A 459 9.14 11.24 -25.44
N GLY A 460 10.16 10.51 -25.02
CA GLY A 460 11.18 11.07 -24.16
C GLY A 460 12.38 10.16 -23.96
N SER A 461 13.27 10.63 -23.10
CA SER A 461 14.43 9.88 -22.68
C SER A 461 14.83 10.22 -21.26
N ALA A 462 15.42 9.27 -20.55
CA ALA A 462 15.91 9.47 -19.19
C ALA A 462 17.23 8.74 -19.00
N THR A 463 18.15 9.37 -18.28
CA THR A 463 19.40 8.76 -17.83
C THR A 463 19.13 7.89 -16.62
N ILE A 464 19.78 6.74 -16.57
CA ILE A 464 19.79 5.81 -15.45
C ILE A 464 21.18 5.93 -14.83
N ALA A 465 21.25 6.43 -13.60
CA ALA A 465 22.50 6.74 -12.91
C ALA A 465 22.55 6.07 -11.53
N GLY A 466 23.76 5.93 -10.98
CA GLY A 466 23.96 5.45 -9.62
C GLY A 466 23.70 3.95 -9.44
N LEU A 467 23.84 3.15 -10.49
CA LEU A 467 23.67 1.70 -10.38
C LEU A 467 24.92 1.03 -9.80
N PRO A 468 24.79 0.22 -8.74
CA PRO A 468 25.86 -0.63 -8.25
C PRO A 468 26.34 -1.61 -9.33
N ALA A 469 27.66 -1.71 -9.49
CA ALA A 469 28.29 -2.63 -10.44
C ALA A 469 28.02 -4.11 -10.10
N GLY A 470 28.03 -4.98 -11.11
CA GLY A 470 27.84 -6.42 -10.99
C GLY A 470 26.39 -6.85 -10.76
N ARG A 471 25.42 -5.95 -10.93
CA ARG A 471 24.00 -6.23 -10.69
C ARG A 471 23.19 -6.27 -11.99
N GLN A 472 22.16 -7.11 -11.96
CA GLN A 472 21.16 -7.16 -13.01
C GLN A 472 19.99 -6.24 -12.66
N TYR A 473 19.56 -5.47 -13.64
CA TYR A 473 18.36 -4.65 -13.62
C TYR A 473 17.52 -4.92 -14.86
N SER A 474 16.24 -4.55 -14.78
CA SER A 474 15.31 -4.54 -15.89
C SER A 474 14.68 -3.16 -16.00
N VAL A 475 14.86 -2.53 -17.17
CA VAL A 475 14.12 -1.34 -17.56
C VAL A 475 12.75 -1.78 -18.05
N MET A 476 11.72 -1.30 -17.36
CA MET A 476 10.33 -1.69 -17.59
C MET A 476 9.53 -0.47 -18.04
N VAL A 477 8.81 -0.61 -19.15
CA VAL A 477 8.03 0.48 -19.75
C VAL A 477 6.58 0.06 -19.92
N TRP A 478 5.67 0.85 -19.36
CA TRP A 478 4.23 0.71 -19.53
C TRP A 478 3.63 1.99 -20.08
N VAL A 479 2.49 1.84 -20.76
CA VAL A 479 1.60 2.96 -21.11
C VAL A 479 0.30 2.78 -20.34
N VAL A 480 -0.22 3.88 -19.81
CA VAL A 480 -1.49 3.98 -19.09
C VAL A 480 -2.40 4.89 -19.89
N ASP A 481 -3.64 4.48 -20.11
CA ASP A 481 -4.65 5.30 -20.77
C ASP A 481 -5.34 6.29 -19.82
N ARG A 482 -6.27 7.10 -20.35
CA ARG A 482 -7.03 8.10 -19.57
C ARG A 482 -7.98 7.50 -18.54
N THR A 483 -8.35 6.22 -18.67
CA THR A 483 -9.26 5.52 -17.75
C THR A 483 -8.51 4.70 -16.71
N GLY A 484 -7.23 4.41 -16.94
CA GLY A 484 -6.34 3.69 -16.05
C GLY A 484 -5.95 2.29 -16.52
N ASN A 485 -6.39 1.82 -17.70
CA ASN A 485 -5.90 0.52 -18.18
C ASN A 485 -4.42 0.63 -18.55
N VAL A 486 -3.71 -0.47 -18.38
CA VAL A 486 -2.25 -0.54 -18.48
C VAL A 486 -1.88 -1.46 -19.65
N SER A 487 -0.97 -1.02 -20.51
CA SER A 487 -0.44 -1.82 -21.61
C SER A 487 0.27 -3.08 -21.13
N GLY A 488 0.50 -4.02 -22.05
CA GLY A 488 1.56 -5.01 -21.87
C GLY A 488 2.91 -4.33 -21.59
N VAL A 489 3.78 -5.00 -20.83
CA VAL A 489 5.08 -4.44 -20.45
C VAL A 489 6.12 -4.63 -21.55
N LEU A 490 6.91 -3.59 -21.81
CA LEU A 490 8.16 -3.71 -22.54
C LEU A 490 9.31 -3.81 -21.54
N ARG A 491 10.05 -4.92 -21.61
CA ARG A 491 11.20 -5.21 -20.74
C ARG A 491 12.50 -5.15 -21.54
N ARG A 492 13.53 -4.53 -20.94
CA ARG A 492 14.91 -4.54 -21.44
C ARG A 492 15.87 -4.77 -20.27
N SER A 493 16.64 -5.85 -20.34
CA SER A 493 17.67 -6.14 -19.35
C SER A 493 18.81 -5.12 -19.43
N LEU A 494 19.34 -4.77 -18.27
CA LEU A 494 20.49 -3.88 -18.09
C LEU A 494 21.40 -4.54 -17.05
N THR A 495 22.60 -4.94 -17.46
CA THR A 495 23.62 -5.45 -16.55
C THR A 495 24.68 -4.38 -16.40
N THR A 496 25.04 -4.05 -15.16
CA THR A 496 25.99 -2.98 -14.82
C THR A 496 27.29 -3.50 -14.25
#